data_AF-A0AA42Q0A0-F1
#
_entry.id   AF-A0AA42Q0A0-F1
#
_cell.length_a   1.000
_cell.length_b   1.000
_cell.length_c   1.000
_cell.angle_alpha   90.00
_cell.angle_beta   90.00
_cell.angle_gamma   90.00
#
_symmetry.space_group_name_H-M   'P 1'
#
loop_
_entity.id
_entity.type
_entity.pdbx_description
1 polymer ?
#
loop_
_entity_poly.entity_id
_entity_poly.type
_entity_poly.pdbx_seq_one_letter_code
_entity_poly.pdbx_strand_id
1 'polypeptide(L)'
;MKTLSGLTAALLLSAYCCTALASGADEANREFIRQQESFSQQLRGQDNAPLRQMLEQQVRQNPLSADDARFIGELKQRQQEAQQDKPTHGALYFVSFAIPQAGLKRMLTEARRYDIPATLRGMVNNDMKTTATAVMALVQDGSASGVAIDPTRFR
;
A
#
# COMPACT_ATOMS: atom_id res chain seq x y z
N MET A 1 27.02 26.38 -60.66
CA MET A 1 25.94 25.36 -60.58
C MET A 1 26.65 24.00 -60.58
N LYS A 2 26.65 23.12 -59.58
CA LYS A 2 25.72 22.81 -58.49
C LYS A 2 26.50 22.50 -57.21
N THR A 3 26.17 23.22 -56.14
CA THR A 3 26.48 22.94 -54.73
C THR A 3 25.35 22.10 -54.16
N LEU A 4 25.49 20.79 -53.94
CA LEU A 4 24.40 20.00 -53.32
C LEU A 4 24.81 18.65 -52.70
N SER A 5 26.07 18.46 -52.26
CA SER A 5 26.49 17.19 -51.63
C SER A 5 26.90 17.29 -50.15
N GLY A 6 27.01 18.49 -49.57
CA GLY A 6 27.44 18.66 -48.18
C GLY A 6 26.31 18.65 -47.15
N LEU A 7 25.07 18.91 -47.58
CA LEU A 7 23.94 19.13 -46.67
C LEU A 7 23.29 17.83 -46.18
N THR A 8 23.48 16.71 -46.88
CA THR A 8 22.91 15.41 -46.51
C THR A 8 23.76 14.65 -45.49
N ALA A 9 25.09 14.84 -45.49
CA ALA A 9 25.98 14.18 -44.53
C ALA A 9 25.90 14.77 -43.12
N ALA A 10 25.69 16.10 -43.00
CA ALA A 10 25.57 16.77 -41.71
C ALA A 10 24.24 16.49 -40.99
N LEU A 11 23.16 16.21 -41.74
CA LEU A 11 21.84 15.88 -41.20
C LEU A 11 21.75 14.43 -40.68
N LEU A 12 22.58 13.51 -41.19
CA LEU A 12 22.62 12.12 -40.71
C LEU A 12 23.49 11.94 -39.46
N LEU A 13 24.48 12.83 -39.22
CA LEU A 13 25.32 12.77 -38.02
C LEU A 13 24.68 13.45 -36.80
N SER A 14 23.81 14.45 -36.99
CA SER A 14 23.08 15.10 -35.90
C SER A 14 21.88 14.28 -35.39
N ALA A 15 21.35 13.37 -36.22
CA ALA A 15 20.26 12.47 -35.83
C ALA A 15 20.72 11.28 -34.95
N TYR A 16 22.01 10.94 -34.95
CA TYR A 16 22.55 9.82 -34.17
C TYR A 16 23.01 10.20 -32.75
N CYS A 17 23.11 11.49 -32.42
CA CYS A 17 23.58 11.94 -31.11
C CYS A 17 22.46 12.24 -30.09
N CYS A 18 21.19 12.20 -30.51
CA CYS A 18 20.06 12.58 -29.65
C CYS A 18 19.17 11.41 -29.16
N THR A 19 19.55 10.16 -29.41
CA THR A 19 18.76 8.98 -28.94
C THR A 19 19.42 8.18 -27.82
N ALA A 20 20.47 8.70 -27.16
CA ALA A 20 21.20 7.97 -26.12
C ALA A 20 21.19 8.61 -24.72
N LEU A 21 20.40 9.68 -24.49
CA LEU A 21 20.43 10.41 -23.20
C LEU A 21 19.15 10.28 -22.36
N ALA A 22 18.13 9.56 -22.81
CA ALA A 22 16.91 9.36 -22.03
C ALA A 22 16.92 8.08 -21.17
N SER A 23 17.74 7.08 -21.49
CA SER A 23 17.76 5.79 -20.77
C SER A 23 18.76 5.72 -19.61
N GLY A 24 19.77 6.59 -19.58
CA GLY A 24 20.82 6.59 -18.55
C GLY A 24 20.38 7.17 -17.21
N ALA A 25 19.44 8.13 -17.21
CA ALA A 25 18.98 8.80 -16.00
C ALA A 25 18.10 7.88 -15.13
N ASP A 26 17.23 7.08 -15.74
CA ASP A 26 16.40 6.10 -15.02
C ASP A 26 17.21 4.92 -14.47
N GLU A 27 18.21 4.45 -15.22
CA GLU A 27 19.04 3.32 -14.79
C GLU A 27 20.01 3.73 -13.66
N ALA A 28 20.62 4.91 -13.76
CA ALA A 28 21.45 5.46 -12.68
C ALA A 28 20.63 5.71 -11.40
N ASN A 29 19.38 6.15 -11.53
CA ASN A 29 18.48 6.34 -10.40
C ASN A 29 18.07 4.99 -9.75
N ARG A 30 17.82 3.95 -10.56
CA ARG A 30 17.55 2.59 -10.06
C ARG A 30 18.73 2.00 -9.30
N GLU A 31 19.93 2.15 -9.83
CA GLU A 31 21.15 1.67 -9.18
C GLU A 31 21.43 2.42 -7.87
N PHE A 32 21.19 3.74 -7.83
CA PHE A 32 21.27 4.52 -6.59
C PHE A 32 20.28 4.03 -5.52
N ILE A 33 19.02 3.75 -5.89
CA ILE A 33 18.01 3.22 -4.96
C ILE A 33 18.41 1.83 -4.45
N ARG A 34 18.87 0.93 -5.32
CA ARG A 34 19.37 -0.41 -4.93
C ARG A 34 20.56 -0.33 -3.99
N GLN A 35 21.48 0.60 -4.24
CA GLN A 35 22.63 0.84 -3.39
C GLN A 35 22.20 1.35 -2.00
N GLN A 36 21.24 2.28 -1.94
CA GLN A 36 20.70 2.78 -0.68
C GLN A 36 19.98 1.67 0.10
N GLU A 37 19.19 0.84 -0.58
CA GLU A 37 18.48 -0.27 0.04
C GLU A 37 19.44 -1.31 0.61
N SER A 38 20.43 -1.75 -0.16
CA SER A 38 21.42 -2.74 0.29
C SER A 38 22.25 -2.24 1.48
N PHE A 39 22.67 -0.97 1.44
CA PHE A 39 23.33 -0.33 2.58
C PHE A 39 22.43 -0.29 3.83
N SER A 40 21.14 0.02 3.65
CA SER A 40 20.18 0.02 4.77
C SER A 40 19.96 -1.37 5.36
N GLN A 41 19.92 -2.41 4.52
CA GLN A 41 19.79 -3.80 4.98
C GLN A 41 21.04 -4.24 5.75
N GLN A 42 22.22 -3.83 5.29
CA GLN A 42 23.48 -4.12 5.96
C GLN A 42 23.58 -3.42 7.34
N LEU A 43 23.09 -2.19 7.46
CA LEU A 43 22.99 -1.49 8.75
C LEU A 43 22.00 -2.17 9.72
N ARG A 44 20.90 -2.73 9.21
CA ARG A 44 19.96 -3.52 10.03
C ARG A 44 20.54 -4.84 10.50
N GLY A 45 21.37 -5.49 9.67
CA GLY A 45 22.03 -6.76 9.97
C GLY A 45 23.32 -6.63 10.78
N GLN A 46 23.87 -5.42 10.93
CA GLN A 46 25.01 -5.17 11.80
C GLN A 46 24.63 -5.45 13.26
N ASP A 47 25.44 -6.24 13.94
CA ASP A 47 25.26 -6.49 15.36
C ASP A 47 25.64 -5.23 16.15
N ASN A 48 24.62 -4.43 16.44
CA ASN A 48 24.71 -3.21 17.23
C ASN A 48 24.68 -3.51 18.74
N ALA A 49 24.93 -4.75 19.19
CA ALA A 49 24.97 -5.13 20.61
C ALA A 49 25.74 -4.15 21.52
N PRO A 50 26.99 -3.74 21.22
CA PRO A 50 27.73 -2.80 22.07
C PRO A 50 27.06 -1.41 22.13
N LEU A 51 26.50 -0.93 21.01
CA LEU A 51 25.76 0.33 20.97
C LEU A 51 24.46 0.24 21.78
N ARG A 52 23.74 -0.89 21.69
CA ARG A 52 22.53 -1.14 22.49
C ARG A 52 22.83 -1.17 23.98
N GLN A 53 23.89 -1.86 24.38
CA GLN A 53 24.33 -1.89 25.78
C GLN A 53 24.70 -0.51 26.30
N MET A 54 25.40 0.29 25.48
CA MET A 54 25.72 1.68 25.83
C MET A 54 24.45 2.54 25.97
N LEU A 55 23.48 2.39 25.06
CA LEU A 55 22.20 3.11 25.12
C LEU A 55 21.39 2.72 26.37
N GLU A 56 21.34 1.43 26.69
CA GLU A 56 20.68 0.90 27.90
C GLU A 56 21.34 1.45 29.17
N GLN A 57 22.68 1.49 29.22
CA GLN A 57 23.41 2.11 30.32
C GLN A 57 23.08 3.60 30.45
N GLN A 58 23.03 4.33 29.35
CA GLN A 58 22.69 5.75 29.34
C GLN A 58 21.26 6.01 29.85
N VAL A 59 20.29 5.21 29.42
CA VAL A 59 18.89 5.31 29.88
C VAL A 59 18.79 5.00 31.39
N ARG A 60 19.59 4.07 31.90
CA ARG A 60 19.64 3.78 33.35
C ARG A 60 20.30 4.90 34.15
N GLN A 61 21.30 5.56 33.58
CA GLN A 61 22.00 6.68 34.22
C GLN A 61 21.18 7.98 34.21
N ASN A 62 20.31 8.15 33.23
CA ASN A 62 19.43 9.31 33.12
C ASN A 62 17.95 8.87 32.98
N PRO A 63 17.33 8.41 34.09
CA PRO A 63 15.94 7.99 34.05
C PRO A 63 15.03 9.18 33.79
N LEU A 64 13.95 8.94 33.05
CA LEU A 64 12.87 9.92 32.89
C LEU A 64 12.30 10.32 34.25
N SER A 65 11.88 11.58 34.36
CA SER A 65 11.13 12.02 35.53
C SER A 65 9.82 11.22 35.64
N ALA A 66 9.30 11.07 36.86
CA ALA A 66 8.03 10.37 37.09
C ALA A 66 6.87 11.02 36.33
N ASP A 67 6.92 12.34 36.13
CA ASP A 67 5.88 13.09 35.42
C ASP A 67 5.92 12.82 33.92
N ASP A 68 7.11 12.84 33.32
CA ASP A 68 7.30 12.53 31.89
C ASP A 68 6.92 11.08 31.57
N ALA A 69 7.29 10.14 32.45
CA ALA A 69 6.94 8.74 32.28
C ALA A 69 5.43 8.52 32.28
N ARG A 70 4.69 9.21 33.16
CA ARG A 70 3.22 9.17 33.20
C ARG A 70 2.61 9.77 31.93
N PHE A 71 3.09 10.94 31.52
CA PHE A 71 2.62 11.61 30.31
C PHE A 71 2.80 10.76 29.04
N ILE A 72 3.99 10.17 28.85
CA ILE A 72 4.26 9.24 27.73
C ILE A 72 3.35 8.01 27.80
N GLY A 73 3.10 7.49 29.01
CA GLY A 73 2.16 6.40 29.23
C GLY A 73 0.73 6.75 28.76
N GLU A 74 0.22 7.92 29.16
CA GLU A 74 -1.10 8.39 28.74
C GLU A 74 -1.19 8.66 27.23
N LEU A 75 -0.12 9.18 26.62
CA LEU A 75 -0.07 9.37 25.16
C LEU A 75 -0.11 8.03 24.43
N LYS A 76 0.66 7.05 24.89
CA LYS A 76 0.66 5.70 24.32
C LYS A 76 -0.71 5.04 24.47
N GLN A 77 -1.35 5.19 25.62
CA GLN A 77 -2.70 4.68 25.84
C GLN A 77 -3.73 5.33 24.90
N ARG A 78 -3.72 6.67 24.78
CA ARG A 78 -4.57 7.39 23.82
C ARG A 78 -4.33 6.98 22.37
N GLN A 79 -3.07 6.73 22.00
CA GLN A 79 -2.73 6.23 20.66
C GLN A 79 -3.29 4.83 20.41
N GLN A 80 -3.20 3.93 21.40
CA GLN A 80 -3.73 2.57 21.32
C GLN A 80 -5.26 2.55 21.24
N GLU A 81 -5.93 3.36 22.07
CA GLU A 81 -7.39 3.54 22.03
C GLU A 81 -7.83 4.09 20.66
N ALA A 82 -7.14 5.12 20.14
CA ALA A 82 -7.40 5.66 18.80
C ALA A 82 -7.09 4.67 17.66
N GLN A 83 -6.20 3.71 17.87
CA GLN A 83 -5.88 2.65 16.91
C GLN A 83 -6.82 1.45 17.01
N GLN A 84 -7.46 1.18 18.15
CA GLN A 84 -8.53 0.18 18.26
C GLN A 84 -9.74 0.52 17.40
N ASP A 85 -10.08 1.81 17.28
CA ASP A 85 -11.14 2.28 16.39
C ASP A 85 -10.71 2.40 14.93
N LYS A 86 -9.40 2.27 14.64
CA LYS A 86 -8.92 2.27 13.26
C LYS A 86 -9.13 0.86 12.69
N PRO A 87 -9.82 0.72 11.54
CA PRO A 87 -10.02 -0.60 10.95
C PRO A 87 -8.66 -1.30 10.77
N THR A 88 -8.54 -2.51 11.32
CA THR A 88 -7.33 -3.37 11.27
C THR A 88 -6.83 -3.57 9.84
N HIS A 89 -7.73 -3.39 8.86
CA HIS A 89 -7.45 -3.44 7.44
C HIS A 89 -7.41 -2.00 6.93
N GLY A 90 -6.25 -1.59 6.36
CA GLY A 90 -6.01 -0.23 5.88
C GLY A 90 -6.90 0.22 4.70
N ALA A 91 -7.77 -0.66 4.22
CA ALA A 91 -8.78 -0.38 3.21
C ALA A 91 -10.09 -1.12 3.55
N LEU A 92 -11.21 -0.53 3.14
CA LEU A 92 -12.52 -1.16 3.13
C LEU A 92 -13.00 -1.23 1.69
N TYR A 93 -13.57 -2.37 1.28
CA TYR A 93 -14.02 -2.56 -0.08
C TYR A 93 -15.54 -2.58 -0.17
N PHE A 94 -16.10 -1.50 -0.70
CA PHE A 94 -17.54 -1.31 -0.79
C PHE A 94 -18.09 -1.80 -2.13
N VAL A 95 -19.09 -2.68 -2.08
CA VAL A 95 -19.75 -3.25 -3.26
C VAL A 95 -21.26 -3.15 -3.15
N SER A 96 -22.00 -3.21 -4.27
CA SER A 96 -23.47 -3.18 -4.26
C SER A 96 -24.06 -4.08 -5.34
N PHE A 97 -25.31 -4.49 -5.16
CA PHE A 97 -26.07 -5.29 -6.13
C PHE A 97 -26.51 -4.52 -7.38
N ALA A 98 -26.21 -3.22 -7.48
CA ALA A 98 -26.35 -2.50 -8.75
C ALA A 98 -25.35 -3.00 -9.81
N ILE A 99 -24.27 -3.65 -9.37
CA ILE A 99 -23.28 -4.28 -10.24
C ILE A 99 -23.76 -5.69 -10.60
N PRO A 100 -23.69 -6.11 -11.87
CA PRO A 100 -24.01 -7.47 -12.26
C PRO A 100 -23.15 -8.50 -11.51
N GLN A 101 -23.74 -9.67 -11.25
CA GLN A 101 -23.12 -10.73 -10.45
C GLN A 101 -21.71 -11.12 -10.94
N ALA A 102 -21.47 -11.14 -12.25
CA ALA A 102 -20.16 -11.43 -12.82
C ALA A 102 -19.08 -10.40 -12.42
N GLY A 103 -19.43 -9.12 -12.41
CA GLY A 103 -18.53 -8.05 -11.96
C GLY A 103 -18.27 -8.15 -10.46
N LEU A 104 -19.32 -8.40 -9.69
CA LEU A 104 -19.26 -8.51 -8.24
C LEU A 104 -18.34 -9.67 -7.79
N LYS A 105 -18.41 -10.82 -8.45
CA LYS A 105 -17.52 -11.97 -8.18
C LYS A 105 -16.04 -11.63 -8.40
N ARG A 106 -15.71 -10.98 -9.52
CA ARG A 106 -14.34 -10.56 -9.83
C ARG A 106 -13.82 -9.59 -8.77
N MET A 107 -14.63 -8.60 -8.41
CA MET A 107 -14.31 -7.59 -7.42
C MET A 107 -14.06 -8.20 -6.02
N LEU A 108 -14.90 -9.14 -5.58
CA LEU A 108 -14.74 -9.83 -4.30
C LEU A 108 -13.51 -10.76 -4.27
N THR A 109 -13.20 -11.40 -5.41
CA THR A 109 -12.02 -12.26 -5.53
C THR A 109 -10.73 -11.45 -5.40
N GLU A 110 -10.66 -10.27 -6.05
CA GLU A 110 -9.52 -9.36 -5.92
C GLU A 110 -9.41 -8.78 -4.50
N ALA A 111 -10.52 -8.36 -3.89
CA ALA A 111 -10.52 -7.87 -2.51
C ALA A 111 -9.97 -8.92 -1.52
N ARG A 112 -10.32 -10.20 -1.72
CA ARG A 112 -9.78 -11.30 -0.92
C ARG A 112 -8.28 -11.47 -1.09
N ARG A 113 -7.73 -11.31 -2.30
CA ARG A 113 -6.27 -11.45 -2.55
C ARG A 113 -5.43 -10.49 -1.72
N TYR A 114 -6.00 -9.33 -1.39
CA TYR A 114 -5.36 -8.30 -0.58
C TYR A 114 -5.83 -8.28 0.88
N ASP A 115 -6.57 -9.30 1.31
CA ASP A 115 -7.15 -9.40 2.66
C ASP A 115 -8.00 -8.17 3.03
N ILE A 116 -8.70 -7.60 2.05
CA ILE A 116 -9.54 -6.42 2.25
C ILE A 116 -10.98 -6.88 2.54
N PRO A 117 -11.56 -6.54 3.70
CA PRO A 117 -12.93 -6.91 4.02
C PRO A 117 -13.91 -6.19 3.08
N ALA A 118 -14.79 -6.98 2.46
CA ALA A 118 -15.82 -6.46 1.57
C ALA A 118 -17.15 -6.23 2.31
N THR A 119 -17.73 -5.05 2.14
CA THR A 119 -19.03 -4.66 2.69
C THR A 119 -20.02 -4.38 1.57
N LEU A 120 -21.20 -4.98 1.65
CA LEU A 120 -22.23 -4.90 0.63
C LEU A 120 -23.29 -3.87 1.02
N ARG A 121 -23.56 -2.93 0.10
CA ARG A 121 -24.63 -1.94 0.24
C ARG A 121 -25.95 -2.53 -0.20
N GLY A 122 -26.92 -2.48 0.71
CA GLY A 122 -28.33 -2.55 0.38
C GLY A 122 -28.86 -3.96 0.11
N MET A 123 -30.10 -4.00 -0.37
CA MET A 123 -30.90 -5.20 -0.57
C MET A 123 -31.18 -5.37 -2.06
N VAL A 124 -31.17 -6.60 -2.56
CA VAL A 124 -31.61 -6.92 -3.92
C VAL A 124 -33.11 -6.67 -3.99
N ASN A 125 -33.53 -5.74 -4.86
CA ASN A 125 -34.95 -5.43 -5.09
C ASN A 125 -35.77 -5.17 -3.81
N ASN A 126 -35.13 -4.60 -2.78
CA ASN A 126 -35.74 -4.36 -1.47
C ASN A 126 -36.24 -5.64 -0.74
N ASP A 127 -35.74 -6.82 -1.11
CA ASP A 127 -36.18 -8.10 -0.55
C ASP A 127 -35.03 -8.86 0.14
N MET A 128 -35.25 -9.25 1.40
CA MET A 128 -34.22 -9.89 2.22
C MET A 128 -33.95 -11.34 1.83
N LYS A 129 -34.96 -12.08 1.37
CA LYS A 129 -34.81 -13.47 0.94
C LYS A 129 -33.95 -13.56 -0.32
N THR A 130 -34.22 -12.68 -1.28
CA THR A 130 -33.50 -12.54 -2.54
C THR A 130 -32.05 -12.10 -2.27
N THR A 131 -31.87 -11.15 -1.35
CA THR A 131 -30.54 -10.70 -0.90
C THR A 131 -29.73 -11.85 -0.29
N ALA A 132 -30.31 -12.61 0.63
CA ALA A 132 -29.64 -13.75 1.27
C ALA A 132 -29.24 -14.83 0.25
N THR A 133 -30.11 -15.10 -0.72
CA THR A 133 -29.84 -16.05 -1.82
C THR A 133 -28.67 -15.58 -2.68
N ALA A 134 -28.64 -14.29 -3.05
CA ALA A 134 -27.58 -13.72 -3.85
C ALA A 134 -26.23 -13.69 -3.10
N VAL A 135 -26.23 -13.37 -1.79
CA VAL A 135 -25.04 -13.45 -0.94
C VAL A 135 -24.54 -14.89 -0.81
N MET A 136 -25.44 -15.85 -0.58
CA MET A 136 -25.08 -17.27 -0.53
C MET A 136 -24.44 -17.74 -1.83
N ALA A 137 -24.98 -17.35 -3.00
CA ALA A 137 -24.39 -17.69 -4.29
C ALA A 137 -22.98 -17.09 -4.47
N LEU A 138 -22.72 -15.89 -3.93
CA LEU A 138 -21.39 -15.25 -3.98
C LEU A 138 -20.37 -15.93 -3.05
N VAL A 139 -20.82 -16.48 -1.92
CA VAL A 139 -19.97 -17.16 -0.93
C VAL A 139 -19.73 -18.63 -1.31
N GLN A 140 -20.74 -19.34 -1.80
CA GLN A 140 -20.65 -20.75 -2.21
C GLN A 140 -19.72 -20.96 -3.41
N ASP A 141 -19.70 -20.00 -4.34
CA ASP A 141 -18.77 -20.00 -5.48
C ASP A 141 -17.33 -19.65 -5.06
N GLY A 142 -17.04 -19.62 -3.77
CA GLY A 142 -15.70 -19.40 -3.25
C GLY A 142 -15.11 -18.05 -3.63
N SER A 143 -15.93 -17.03 -3.95
CA SER A 143 -15.48 -15.70 -4.38
C SER A 143 -15.32 -14.69 -3.23
N ALA A 144 -15.98 -14.90 -2.09
CA ALA A 144 -15.82 -14.10 -0.88
C ALA A 144 -15.63 -14.99 0.37
N SER A 145 -14.81 -14.56 1.35
CA SER A 145 -14.62 -15.28 2.64
C SER A 145 -15.79 -15.07 3.62
N GLY A 146 -16.77 -14.27 3.20
CA GLY A 146 -17.82 -13.67 4.02
C GLY A 146 -18.09 -12.28 3.47
N VAL A 147 -19.35 -11.85 3.46
CA VAL A 147 -19.74 -10.51 3.03
C VAL A 147 -20.55 -9.89 4.16
N ALA A 148 -20.09 -8.75 4.69
CA ALA A 148 -20.83 -8.02 5.69
C ALA A 148 -21.87 -7.11 5.02
N ILE A 149 -23.09 -7.06 5.56
CA ILE A 149 -24.11 -6.10 5.17
C ILE A 149 -24.17 -5.04 6.27
N ASP A 150 -23.69 -3.83 5.97
CA ASP A 150 -23.72 -2.72 6.92
C ASP A 150 -24.12 -1.41 6.22
N PRO A 151 -25.36 -0.91 6.45
CA PRO A 151 -25.84 0.32 5.82
C PRO A 151 -25.21 1.59 6.42
N THR A 152 -24.63 1.52 7.63
CA THR A 152 -24.08 2.70 8.33
C THR A 152 -22.67 3.05 7.90
N ARG A 153 -21.97 2.12 7.25
CA ARG A 153 -20.58 2.28 6.77
C ARG A 153 -20.46 3.06 5.46
N PHE A 154 -21.59 3.42 4.82
CA PHE A 154 -21.66 4.14 3.54
C PHE A 154 -21.95 5.65 3.70
N ARG A 155 -21.76 6.21 4.90
CA ARG A 155 -22.00 7.63 5.18
C ARG A 155 -20.92 8.53 4.62
#